data_AF-A0A7X3MD43-F1
#
_entry.id   AF-A0A7X3MD43-F1
#
_cell.length_a   1.000
_cell.length_b   1.000
_cell.length_c   1.000
_cell.angle_alpha   90.00
_cell.angle_beta   90.00
_cell.angle_gamma   90.00
#
_symmetry.space_group_name_H-M   'P 1'
#
loop_
_entity.id
_entity.type
_entity.pdbx_description
1 polymer ?
#
loop_
_entity_poly.entity_id
_entity_poly.type
_entity_poly.pdbx_seq_one_letter_code
_entity_poly.pdbx_strand_id
1 'polypeptide(L)'
;MDNIILYLLKIIQEQYQQICWLILFICRYIPLKQWAHDELHSPKYQKFLTDKLPVIKPFIKQDWQLWNGYYLLRYGKAVKPVKPQKGKPRNVPTDTACPLCGAPHDYIYDNSGGRGQFKCKICGQTFVNGEKVTSPFKLQCPYCGHALKPVKDRKHFRIHKCVNDSCPYYRRNLTKLPKGLPQSEYWKYKLRYLYREFSVNFFDMELNQLPKWATSFRYKKNNAYIMGLCLTYRVNLKLSLRQTVQALKEIHGIDISHTMVNNYAKTAAVIIRPFVDSYDYNPSNELAADETYIKIKGIKAYVWLIMDKVTRSILGYQVSTSRDVGPCILTMRMAFDKFKEFPDRTLKFIADGYSAYPLAAQQFKIEKGWDVFITQVIGLTNDDEVSKKFRPFKQVIERLNRTFRESYRVTCGYGTDGGAIHSVSLWVAYYNFLRPHEKSGGREPLNKVELLEGAGNMPGKWQLLIYLGQQELLKQQQG
;
A
#
# COMPACT_ATOMS: atom_id res chain seq x y z
N MET A 1 36.36 -30.23 43.51
CA MET A 1 35.10 -30.04 42.75
C MET A 1 34.13 -29.13 43.49
N ASP A 2 34.04 -29.22 44.82
CA ASP A 2 33.07 -28.45 45.63
C ASP A 2 33.20 -26.93 45.54
N ASN A 3 34.40 -26.40 45.32
CA ASN A 3 34.65 -24.96 45.27
C ASN A 3 34.11 -24.29 43.98
N ILE A 4 34.08 -25.02 42.85
CA ILE A 4 33.54 -24.52 41.58
C ILE A 4 32.01 -24.49 41.64
N ILE A 5 31.40 -25.50 42.25
CA ILE A 5 29.94 -25.57 42.42
C ILE A 5 29.46 -24.41 43.29
N LEU A 6 30.15 -24.14 44.40
CA LEU A 6 29.83 -23.03 45.30
C LEU A 6 29.99 -21.66 44.62
N TYR A 7 31.02 -21.50 43.79
CA TYR A 7 31.23 -20.28 42.99
C TYR A 7 30.13 -20.07 41.95
N LEU A 8 29.75 -21.12 41.22
CA LEU A 8 28.65 -21.06 40.24
C LEU A 8 27.30 -20.76 40.89
N LEU A 9 27.02 -21.34 42.06
CA LEU A 9 25.80 -21.03 42.83
C LEU A 9 25.75 -19.56 43.26
N LYS A 10 26.89 -18.98 43.63
CA LYS A 10 26.99 -17.56 43.98
C LYS A 10 26.70 -16.66 42.77
N ILE A 11 27.26 -16.98 41.60
CA ILE A 11 26.96 -16.26 40.35
C ILE A 11 25.47 -16.34 40.00
N ILE A 12 24.84 -17.52 40.14
CA ILE A 12 23.40 -17.69 39.87
C ILE A 12 22.57 -16.82 40.82
N GLN A 13 22.92 -16.74 42.10
CA GLN A 13 22.23 -15.87 43.06
C GLN A 13 22.40 -14.38 42.73
N GLU A 14 23.59 -13.94 42.34
CA GLU A 14 23.85 -12.54 41.94
C GLU A 14 23.09 -12.18 40.65
N GLN A 15 23.05 -13.08 39.66
CA GLN A 15 22.26 -12.90 38.45
C GLN A 15 20.75 -12.83 38.76
N TYR A 16 20.26 -13.66 39.66
CA TYR A 16 18.87 -13.63 40.09
C TYR A 16 18.51 -12.29 40.75
N GLN A 17 19.38 -11.78 41.63
CA GLN A 17 19.19 -10.46 42.24
C GLN A 17 19.18 -9.33 41.21
N GLN A 18 20.08 -9.35 40.22
CA GLN A 18 20.08 -8.39 39.12
C GLN A 18 18.82 -8.47 38.27
N ILE A 19 18.34 -9.67 37.95
CA ILE A 19 17.08 -9.86 37.19
C ILE A 19 15.90 -9.30 37.99
N CYS A 20 15.79 -9.60 39.29
CA CYS A 20 14.74 -9.05 40.15
C CYS A 20 14.80 -7.51 40.19
N TRP A 21 16.00 -6.93 40.31
CA TRP A 21 16.18 -5.48 40.30
C TRP A 21 15.78 -4.85 38.97
N LEU A 22 16.17 -5.45 37.84
CA LEU A 22 15.78 -5.00 36.50
C LEU A 22 14.27 -5.08 36.28
N ILE A 23 13.61 -6.15 36.75
CA ILE A 23 12.15 -6.28 36.69
C ILE A 23 11.48 -5.18 37.51
N LEU A 24 11.95 -4.92 38.74
CA LEU A 24 11.41 -3.85 39.59
C LEU A 24 11.64 -2.46 38.97
N PHE A 25 12.80 -2.23 38.36
CA PHE A 25 13.12 -1.01 37.63
C PHE A 25 12.17 -0.80 36.45
N ILE A 26 11.96 -1.84 35.63
CA ILE A 26 11.02 -1.81 34.50
C ILE A 26 9.60 -1.53 35.02
N CYS A 27 9.12 -2.25 36.02
CA CYS A 27 7.77 -2.08 36.56
C CYS A 27 7.53 -0.70 37.19
N ARG A 28 8.57 -0.08 37.77
CA ARG A 28 8.46 1.20 38.48
C ARG A 28 8.65 2.41 37.58
N TYR A 29 9.56 2.33 36.60
CA TYR A 29 9.99 3.50 35.82
C TYR A 29 9.60 3.42 34.34
N ILE A 30 9.24 2.23 33.84
CA ILE A 30 8.68 2.09 32.48
C ILE A 30 7.16 1.98 32.62
N PRO A 31 6.39 2.93 32.07
CA PRO A 31 4.94 2.90 32.19
C PRO A 31 4.35 1.86 31.21
N LEU A 32 4.46 0.58 31.57
CA LEU A 32 4.02 -0.57 30.76
C LEU A 32 2.52 -0.49 30.40
N LYS A 33 1.69 0.10 31.27
CA LYS A 33 0.27 0.34 30.99
C LYS A 33 0.02 1.44 29.96
N GLN A 34 0.93 2.40 29.84
CA GLN A 34 0.82 3.54 28.92
C GLN A 34 1.15 3.10 27.48
N TRP A 35 2.03 2.11 27.30
CA TRP A 35 2.22 1.42 26.02
C TRP A 35 1.01 0.57 25.59
N ALA A 36 0.23 0.03 26.54
CA ALA A 36 -1.05 -0.61 26.25
C ALA A 36 -2.18 0.42 26.00
N HIS A 37 -1.94 1.70 26.31
CA HIS A 37 -2.87 2.80 26.18
C HIS A 37 -2.47 3.75 25.05
N ASP A 38 -1.94 3.21 23.95
CA ASP A 38 -1.84 3.97 22.70
C ASP A 38 -3.23 4.56 22.39
N GLU A 39 -3.31 5.88 22.25
CA GLU A 39 -4.54 6.59 21.87
C GLU A 39 -5.06 6.16 20.48
N LEU A 40 -4.32 5.32 19.75
CA LEU A 40 -4.79 4.47 18.64
C LEU A 40 -6.00 3.60 19.01
N HIS A 41 -6.24 3.35 20.31
CA HIS A 41 -7.41 2.64 20.81
C HIS A 41 -8.68 3.50 20.90
N SER A 42 -8.57 4.82 20.75
CA SER A 42 -9.73 5.71 20.67
C SER A 42 -10.64 5.27 19.51
N PRO A 43 -11.95 5.10 19.74
CA PRO A 43 -12.90 4.74 18.68
C PRO A 43 -12.81 5.65 17.45
N LYS A 44 -12.47 6.93 17.67
CA LYS A 44 -12.34 7.96 16.63
C LYS A 44 -11.24 7.62 15.61
N TYR A 45 -10.13 7.04 16.08
CA TYR A 45 -8.96 6.71 15.26
C TYR A 45 -8.97 5.28 14.72
N GLN A 46 -9.77 4.37 15.32
CA GLN A 46 -9.94 2.99 14.82
C GLN A 46 -10.39 2.90 13.36
N LYS A 47 -11.02 3.93 12.80
CA LYS A 47 -11.42 3.96 11.38
C LYS A 47 -10.25 3.96 10.39
N PHE A 48 -9.07 4.40 10.84
CA PHE A 48 -7.86 4.47 10.03
C PHE A 48 -7.06 3.15 10.04
N LEU A 49 -7.41 2.24 10.96
CA LEU A 49 -6.76 0.93 11.10
C LEU A 49 -7.34 -0.10 10.11
N THR A 50 -6.46 -0.89 9.53
CA THR A 50 -6.81 -2.05 8.71
C THR A 50 -7.03 -3.28 9.60
N ASP A 51 -8.03 -4.12 9.29
CA ASP A 51 -8.23 -5.36 10.03
C ASP A 51 -7.28 -6.47 9.56
N LYS A 52 -7.01 -7.41 10.46
CA LYS A 52 -6.30 -8.66 10.13
C LYS A 52 -7.00 -9.45 9.02
N LEU A 53 -6.25 -10.29 8.32
CA LEU A 53 -6.77 -11.10 7.22
C LEU A 53 -7.90 -12.04 7.67
N PRO A 54 -8.87 -12.32 6.78
CA PRO A 54 -9.96 -13.23 7.07
C PRO A 54 -9.46 -14.66 7.09
N VAL A 55 -10.25 -15.55 7.70
CA VAL A 55 -10.00 -16.98 7.55
C VAL A 55 -10.57 -17.40 6.20
N ILE A 56 -9.69 -17.85 5.30
CA ILE A 56 -10.08 -18.38 3.98
C ILE A 56 -10.39 -19.86 4.17
N LYS A 57 -11.65 -20.24 3.96
CA LYS A 57 -12.06 -21.65 3.98
C LYS A 57 -12.24 -22.13 2.54
N PRO A 58 -11.34 -22.97 2.00
CA PRO A 58 -11.48 -23.50 0.65
C PRO A 58 -12.71 -24.41 0.55
N PHE A 59 -13.28 -24.48 -0.64
CA PHE A 59 -14.27 -25.50 -0.96
C PHE A 59 -13.58 -26.84 -1.15
N ILE A 60 -14.02 -27.83 -0.38
CA ILE A 60 -13.58 -29.21 -0.49
C ILE A 60 -14.82 -30.01 -0.86
N LYS A 61 -14.82 -30.57 -2.07
CA LYS A 61 -15.85 -31.51 -2.50
C LYS A 61 -15.75 -32.75 -1.62
N GLN A 62 -16.87 -33.15 -1.04
CA GLN A 62 -16.98 -34.33 -0.20
C GLN A 62 -17.55 -35.49 -1.02
N ASP A 63 -17.48 -36.69 -0.46
CA ASP A 63 -18.08 -37.89 -1.03
C ASP A 63 -19.14 -38.44 -0.07
N TRP A 64 -20.37 -38.55 -0.56
CA TRP A 64 -21.49 -39.05 0.24
C TRP A 64 -21.33 -40.53 0.62
N GLN A 65 -20.67 -41.34 -0.21
CA GLN A 65 -20.42 -42.76 0.09
C GLN A 65 -19.44 -42.89 1.25
N LEU A 66 -18.36 -42.09 1.23
CA LEU A 66 -17.41 -42.03 2.35
C LEU A 66 -18.08 -41.56 3.64
N TRP A 67 -18.93 -40.52 3.57
CA TRP A 67 -19.71 -40.08 4.73
C TRP A 67 -20.64 -41.17 5.25
N ASN A 68 -21.29 -41.91 4.36
CA ASN A 68 -22.20 -42.97 4.76
C ASN A 68 -21.47 -44.15 5.41
N GLY A 69 -20.30 -44.51 4.87
CA GLY A 69 -19.38 -45.47 5.47
C GLY A 69 -18.89 -45.02 6.85
N TYR A 70 -18.56 -43.74 6.99
CA TYR A 70 -18.21 -43.15 8.30
C TYR A 70 -19.35 -43.26 9.32
N TYR A 71 -20.59 -42.96 8.93
CA TYR A 71 -21.75 -43.09 9.82
C TYR A 71 -22.00 -44.55 10.22
N LEU A 72 -21.83 -45.49 9.29
CA LEU A 72 -21.92 -46.93 9.58
C LEU A 72 -20.86 -47.37 10.61
N LEU A 73 -19.60 -46.96 10.41
CA LEU A 73 -18.50 -47.30 11.33
C LEU A 73 -18.69 -46.67 12.71
N ARG A 74 -19.06 -45.38 12.77
CA ARG A 74 -19.14 -44.63 14.04
C ARG A 74 -20.42 -44.90 14.84
N TYR A 75 -21.54 -45.11 14.16
CA TYR A 75 -22.87 -45.20 14.81
C TYR A 75 -23.56 -46.56 14.56
N GLY A 76 -22.91 -47.51 13.89
CA GLY A 76 -23.44 -48.83 13.58
C GLY A 76 -24.57 -48.83 12.55
N LYS A 77 -24.90 -47.67 11.96
CA LYS A 77 -26.03 -47.51 11.04
C LYS A 77 -25.71 -46.51 9.93
N ALA A 78 -25.86 -46.95 8.69
CA ALA A 78 -25.82 -46.06 7.53
C ALA A 78 -27.06 -45.15 7.49
N VAL A 79 -26.89 -43.94 6.98
CA VAL A 79 -27.98 -43.02 6.72
C VAL A 79 -28.84 -43.60 5.60
N LYS A 80 -30.14 -43.76 5.87
CA LYS A 80 -31.12 -44.25 4.88
C LYS A 80 -31.67 -43.09 4.03
N PRO A 81 -32.14 -43.35 2.79
CA PRO A 81 -32.85 -42.36 1.98
C PRO A 81 -34.00 -41.67 2.72
N VAL A 82 -34.40 -40.49 2.21
CA VAL A 82 -35.56 -39.76 2.71
C VAL A 82 -36.83 -40.51 2.32
N LYS A 83 -37.67 -40.88 3.29
CA LYS A 83 -38.97 -41.48 3.01
C LYS A 83 -39.98 -40.38 2.63
N PRO A 84 -40.73 -40.53 1.52
CA PRO A 84 -41.84 -39.62 1.22
C PRO A 84 -42.92 -39.71 2.29
N GLN A 85 -43.60 -38.59 2.56
CA GLN A 85 -44.78 -38.60 3.43
C GLN A 85 -45.92 -39.37 2.75
N LYS A 86 -46.66 -40.16 3.55
CA LYS A 86 -47.77 -40.99 3.06
C LYS A 86 -48.78 -40.10 2.32
N GLY A 87 -49.01 -40.38 1.03
CA GLY A 87 -49.96 -39.64 0.19
C GLY A 87 -49.46 -38.35 -0.46
N LYS A 88 -48.17 -38.00 -0.37
CA LYS A 88 -47.60 -36.82 -1.07
C LYS A 88 -46.50 -37.22 -2.06
N PRO A 89 -46.52 -36.72 -3.30
CA PRO A 89 -45.44 -36.92 -4.25
C PRO A 89 -44.16 -36.25 -3.75
N ARG A 90 -43.02 -36.75 -4.23
CA ARG A 90 -41.72 -36.19 -3.87
C ARG A 90 -41.51 -34.86 -4.60
N ASN A 91 -41.26 -33.79 -3.85
CA ASN A 91 -41.08 -32.43 -4.39
C ASN A 91 -39.62 -32.10 -4.76
N VAL A 92 -38.72 -33.09 -4.75
CA VAL A 92 -37.31 -32.92 -5.11
C VAL A 92 -37.09 -33.53 -6.50
N PRO A 93 -36.65 -32.74 -7.50
CA PRO A 93 -36.34 -33.24 -8.85
C PRO A 93 -35.30 -34.36 -8.84
N THR A 94 -35.42 -35.33 -9.76
CA THR A 94 -34.59 -36.55 -9.82
C THR A 94 -33.13 -36.28 -10.21
N ASP A 95 -32.88 -35.19 -10.93
CA ASP A 95 -31.58 -34.67 -11.33
C ASP A 95 -30.86 -33.91 -10.20
N THR A 96 -31.52 -33.67 -9.07
CA THR A 96 -30.94 -32.90 -7.96
C THR A 96 -29.88 -33.73 -7.21
N ALA A 97 -28.65 -33.23 -7.15
CA ALA A 97 -27.59 -33.78 -6.31
C ALA A 97 -27.11 -32.75 -5.29
N CYS A 98 -26.61 -33.22 -4.15
CA CYS A 98 -26.02 -32.34 -3.16
C CYS A 98 -24.74 -31.70 -3.73
N PRO A 99 -24.64 -30.37 -3.81
CA PRO A 99 -23.48 -29.70 -4.39
C PRO A 99 -22.20 -29.82 -3.53
N LEU A 100 -22.31 -30.23 -2.27
CA LEU A 100 -21.17 -30.43 -1.38
C LEU A 100 -20.62 -31.86 -1.44
N CYS A 101 -21.49 -32.87 -1.29
CA CYS A 101 -21.07 -34.27 -1.15
C CYS A 101 -21.46 -35.20 -2.30
N GLY A 102 -22.21 -34.70 -3.29
CA GLY A 102 -22.69 -35.50 -4.41
C GLY A 102 -23.82 -36.49 -4.07
N ALA A 103 -24.39 -36.45 -2.87
CA ALA A 103 -25.52 -37.32 -2.51
C ALA A 103 -26.68 -37.13 -3.50
N PRO A 104 -27.27 -38.22 -4.03
CA PRO A 104 -28.36 -38.13 -5.01
C PRO A 104 -29.65 -37.62 -4.37
N HIS A 105 -30.63 -37.28 -5.22
CA HIS A 105 -31.92 -36.72 -4.82
C HIS A 105 -32.61 -37.52 -3.69
N ASP A 106 -32.38 -38.85 -3.66
CA ASP A 106 -32.78 -39.80 -2.61
C ASP A 106 -32.48 -39.36 -1.17
N TYR A 107 -31.40 -38.63 -0.96
CA TYR A 107 -30.94 -38.19 0.35
C TYR A 107 -31.21 -36.70 0.61
N ILE A 108 -32.09 -36.08 -0.16
CA ILE A 108 -32.31 -34.63 -0.12
C ILE A 108 -33.73 -34.35 0.37
N TYR A 109 -33.83 -33.48 1.36
CA TYR A 109 -35.08 -32.90 1.83
C TYR A 109 -35.40 -31.64 1.04
N ASP A 110 -36.67 -31.45 0.73
CA ASP A 110 -37.20 -30.10 0.48
C ASP A 110 -37.36 -29.40 1.83
N ASN A 111 -36.44 -28.49 2.12
CA ASN A 111 -36.35 -27.80 3.40
C ASN A 111 -37.41 -26.69 3.55
N SER A 112 -38.07 -26.33 2.46
CA SER A 112 -38.94 -25.15 2.39
C SER A 112 -40.37 -25.45 1.92
N GLY A 113 -40.66 -26.72 1.61
CA GLY A 113 -41.98 -27.20 1.21
C GLY A 113 -42.45 -26.63 -0.13
N GLY A 114 -41.57 -26.61 -1.14
CA GLY A 114 -41.86 -26.20 -2.51
C GLY A 114 -41.31 -24.83 -2.90
N ARG A 115 -40.61 -24.15 -1.99
CA ARG A 115 -40.02 -22.81 -2.22
C ARG A 115 -38.54 -22.83 -2.64
N GLY A 116 -38.07 -23.97 -3.13
CA GLY A 116 -36.78 -24.10 -3.83
C GLY A 116 -35.53 -24.24 -2.96
N GLN A 117 -35.64 -24.36 -1.63
CA GLN A 117 -34.50 -24.65 -0.76
C GLN A 117 -34.46 -26.13 -0.36
N PHE A 118 -33.33 -26.78 -0.62
CA PHE A 118 -33.06 -28.18 -0.32
C PHE A 118 -32.08 -28.35 0.85
N LYS A 119 -32.12 -29.48 1.55
CA LYS A 119 -31.18 -29.85 2.61
C LYS A 119 -30.74 -31.30 2.47
N CYS A 120 -29.43 -31.55 2.37
CA CYS A 120 -28.88 -32.88 2.28
C CYS A 120 -28.93 -33.60 3.65
N LYS A 121 -29.44 -34.83 3.68
CA LYS A 121 -29.48 -35.70 4.87
C LYS A 121 -28.11 -36.27 5.23
N ILE A 122 -27.23 -36.47 4.25
CA ILE A 122 -25.89 -37.05 4.46
C ILE A 122 -24.97 -36.02 5.14
N CYS A 123 -24.74 -34.87 4.50
CA CYS A 123 -23.79 -33.86 4.99
C CYS A 123 -24.43 -32.67 5.70
N GLY A 124 -25.77 -32.61 5.77
CA GLY A 124 -26.50 -31.50 6.41
C GLY A 124 -26.54 -30.20 5.61
N GLN A 125 -25.92 -30.13 4.43
CA GLN A 125 -25.81 -28.91 3.62
C GLN A 125 -27.17 -28.45 3.09
N THR A 126 -27.52 -27.20 3.38
CA THR A 126 -28.66 -26.50 2.77
C THR A 126 -28.25 -25.74 1.50
N PHE A 127 -29.04 -25.81 0.44
CA PHE A 127 -28.74 -25.13 -0.84
C PHE A 127 -30.03 -24.79 -1.61
N VAL A 128 -29.97 -23.78 -2.47
CA VAL A 128 -31.05 -23.43 -3.42
C VAL A 128 -30.55 -23.75 -4.83
N ASN A 129 -29.37 -23.23 -5.16
CA ASN A 129 -28.56 -23.65 -6.30
C ASN A 129 -27.17 -24.14 -5.84
N GLY A 130 -26.47 -24.87 -6.71
CA GLY A 130 -25.14 -25.41 -6.40
C GLY A 130 -24.02 -24.37 -6.35
N GLU A 131 -24.20 -23.23 -7.02
CA GLU A 131 -23.17 -22.19 -7.22
C GLU A 131 -22.63 -21.61 -5.90
N LYS A 132 -23.51 -21.26 -4.96
CA LYS A 132 -23.08 -20.70 -3.65
C LYS A 132 -22.39 -21.72 -2.75
N VAL A 133 -22.64 -23.00 -2.97
CA VAL A 133 -22.00 -24.08 -2.21
C VAL A 133 -20.63 -24.39 -2.78
N THR A 134 -20.52 -24.37 -4.10
CA THR A 134 -19.31 -24.69 -4.88
C THR A 134 -18.35 -23.51 -5.03
N SER A 135 -18.63 -22.35 -4.41
CA SER A 135 -17.74 -21.19 -4.41
C SER A 135 -16.34 -21.61 -3.92
N PRO A 136 -15.26 -21.35 -4.68
CA PRO A 136 -13.94 -21.96 -4.47
C PRO A 136 -13.36 -21.70 -3.09
N PHE A 137 -13.73 -20.59 -2.45
CA PHE A 137 -13.44 -20.33 -1.06
C PHE A 137 -14.53 -19.46 -0.42
N LYS A 138 -14.63 -19.51 0.91
CA LYS A 138 -15.47 -18.64 1.73
C LYS A 138 -14.60 -17.81 2.67
N LEU A 139 -14.82 -16.51 2.66
CA LEU A 139 -14.17 -15.58 3.58
C LEU A 139 -14.93 -15.56 4.91
N GLN A 140 -14.26 -15.86 6.02
CA GLN A 140 -14.84 -15.89 7.35
C GLN A 140 -14.24 -14.82 8.26
N CYS A 141 -15.09 -14.25 9.12
CA CYS A 141 -14.66 -13.32 10.14
C CYS A 141 -13.72 -14.03 11.13
N PRO A 142 -12.50 -13.53 11.34
CA PRO A 142 -11.49 -14.18 12.19
C PRO A 142 -11.77 -14.01 13.70
N TYR A 143 -12.92 -13.44 14.08
CA TYR A 143 -13.35 -13.26 15.46
C TYR A 143 -14.58 -14.09 15.83
N CYS A 144 -15.40 -14.49 14.85
CA CYS A 144 -16.64 -15.23 15.11
C CYS A 144 -16.94 -16.36 14.11
N GLY A 145 -16.07 -16.58 13.11
CA GLY A 145 -16.25 -17.61 12.07
C GLY A 145 -17.40 -17.34 11.08
N HIS A 146 -18.18 -16.26 11.27
CA HIS A 146 -19.30 -15.95 10.38
C HIS A 146 -18.82 -15.55 8.98
N ALA A 147 -19.51 -16.00 7.95
CA ALA A 147 -19.19 -15.66 6.57
C ALA A 147 -19.29 -14.13 6.34
N LEU A 148 -18.29 -13.56 5.68
CA LEU A 148 -18.31 -12.15 5.35
C LEU A 148 -19.26 -11.90 4.17
N LYS A 149 -19.96 -10.78 4.20
CA LYS A 149 -20.80 -10.33 3.08
C LYS A 149 -20.12 -9.20 2.31
N PRO A 150 -20.12 -9.22 0.98
CA PRO A 150 -19.71 -8.06 0.20
C PRO A 150 -20.71 -6.92 0.42
N VAL A 151 -20.23 -5.72 0.66
CA VAL A 151 -21.07 -4.54 0.96
C VAL A 151 -20.82 -3.40 -0.01
N LYS A 152 -19.60 -3.24 -0.52
CA LYS A 152 -19.24 -2.16 -1.45
C LYS A 152 -18.18 -2.62 -2.43
N ASP A 153 -18.36 -2.28 -3.69
CA ASP A 153 -17.32 -2.40 -4.72
C ASP A 153 -16.60 -1.06 -4.89
N ARG A 154 -15.27 -1.11 -4.95
CA ARG A 154 -14.40 0.02 -5.33
C ARG A 154 -13.62 -0.38 -6.58
N LYS A 155 -12.98 0.62 -7.21
CA LYS A 155 -12.25 0.45 -8.49
C LYS A 155 -11.24 -0.71 -8.49
N HIS A 156 -10.56 -0.95 -7.37
CA HIS A 156 -9.47 -1.92 -7.27
C HIS A 156 -9.67 -3.00 -6.20
N PHE A 157 -10.75 -2.90 -5.41
CA PHE A 157 -11.01 -3.85 -4.34
C PHE A 157 -12.48 -3.85 -3.93
N ARG A 158 -12.95 -4.99 -3.43
CA ARG A 158 -14.27 -5.21 -2.87
C ARG A 158 -14.19 -5.23 -1.34
N ILE A 159 -15.11 -4.51 -0.68
CA ILE A 159 -15.20 -4.46 0.78
C ILE A 159 -16.19 -5.52 1.27
N HIS A 160 -15.68 -6.43 2.09
CA HIS A 160 -16.42 -7.46 2.82
C HIS A 160 -16.60 -7.07 4.28
N LYS A 161 -17.76 -7.37 4.86
CA LYS A 161 -18.12 -6.99 6.24
C LYS A 161 -18.67 -8.18 7.02
N CYS A 162 -18.29 -8.28 8.29
CA CYS A 162 -18.96 -9.18 9.23
C CYS A 162 -20.31 -8.60 9.65
N VAL A 163 -21.40 -9.25 9.26
CA VAL A 163 -22.78 -8.83 9.58
C VAL A 163 -23.34 -9.43 10.87
N ASN A 164 -22.60 -10.33 11.53
CA ASN A 164 -23.03 -10.95 12.79
C ASN A 164 -23.04 -9.93 13.95
N ASP A 165 -24.20 -9.67 14.53
CA ASP A 165 -24.40 -8.78 15.69
C ASP A 165 -23.88 -9.37 17.01
N SER A 166 -23.75 -10.69 17.05
CA SER A 166 -23.14 -11.41 18.18
C SER A 166 -21.62 -11.52 18.07
N CYS A 167 -21.01 -10.90 17.05
CA CYS A 167 -19.56 -10.94 16.89
C CYS A 167 -18.86 -10.25 18.07
N PRO A 168 -17.91 -10.91 18.76
CA PRO A 168 -17.20 -10.33 19.90
C PRO A 168 -16.48 -9.03 19.55
N TYR A 169 -15.94 -8.92 18.33
CA TYR A 169 -15.30 -7.70 17.83
C TYR A 169 -16.27 -6.52 17.76
N TYR A 170 -17.49 -6.76 17.26
CA TYR A 170 -18.52 -5.72 17.15
C TYR A 170 -19.00 -5.27 18.53
N ARG A 171 -19.32 -6.22 19.42
CA ARG A 171 -19.75 -5.91 20.79
C ARG A 171 -18.68 -5.13 21.57
N ARG A 172 -17.41 -5.53 21.43
CA ARG A 172 -16.28 -4.83 22.07
C ARG A 172 -16.10 -3.40 21.54
N ASN A 173 -16.34 -3.15 20.26
CA ASN A 173 -16.20 -1.79 19.72
C ASN A 173 -17.40 -0.90 20.06
N LEU A 174 -18.60 -1.48 20.24
CA LEU A 174 -19.77 -0.75 20.73
C LEU A 174 -19.56 -0.21 22.15
N THR A 175 -18.99 -1.00 23.05
CA THR A 175 -18.75 -0.55 24.44
C THR A 175 -17.74 0.57 24.56
N LYS A 176 -16.90 0.78 23.53
CA LYS A 176 -15.91 1.85 23.50
C LYS A 176 -16.47 3.19 23.03
N LEU A 177 -17.68 3.24 22.47
CA LEU A 177 -18.26 4.50 21.97
C LEU A 177 -18.48 5.51 23.10
N PRO A 178 -18.43 6.82 22.80
CA PRO A 178 -18.82 7.86 23.77
C PRO A 178 -20.23 7.61 24.30
N LYS A 179 -20.41 7.76 25.62
CA LYS A 179 -21.72 7.64 26.28
C LYS A 179 -22.67 8.71 25.72
N GLY A 180 -23.92 8.32 25.42
CA GLY A 180 -24.94 9.23 24.88
C GLY A 180 -24.83 9.52 23.37
N LEU A 181 -23.91 8.88 22.64
CA LEU A 181 -23.80 9.05 21.19
C LEU A 181 -25.05 8.48 20.48
N PRO A 182 -25.77 9.27 19.65
CA PRO A 182 -26.92 8.77 18.92
C PRO A 182 -26.50 7.73 17.87
N GLN A 183 -27.36 6.73 17.64
CA GLN A 183 -27.07 5.64 16.71
C GLN A 183 -26.85 6.12 15.27
N SER A 184 -27.45 7.25 14.89
CA SER A 184 -27.24 7.93 13.62
C SER A 184 -25.80 8.40 13.41
N GLU A 185 -24.96 8.46 14.45
CA GLU A 185 -23.55 8.83 14.37
C GLU A 185 -22.59 7.65 14.39
N TYR A 186 -23.10 6.42 14.52
CA TYR A 186 -22.25 5.22 14.59
C TYR A 186 -21.42 5.01 13.32
N TRP A 187 -21.86 5.56 12.18
CA TRP A 187 -21.10 5.50 10.91
C TRP A 187 -19.74 6.23 10.98
N LYS A 188 -19.56 7.17 11.92
CA LYS A 188 -18.29 7.87 12.13
C LYS A 188 -17.21 6.93 12.70
N TYR A 189 -17.62 5.78 13.25
CA TYR A 189 -16.77 4.83 13.96
C TYR A 189 -16.69 3.48 13.25
N LYS A 190 -15.53 2.83 13.34
CA LYS A 190 -15.34 1.47 12.80
C LYS A 190 -15.79 0.41 13.80
N LEU A 191 -17.05 0.03 13.72
CA LEU A 191 -17.62 -0.93 14.66
C LEU A 191 -17.45 -2.39 14.24
N ARG A 192 -17.40 -2.67 12.93
CA ARG A 192 -17.42 -4.05 12.42
C ARG A 192 -16.10 -4.40 11.76
N TYR A 193 -15.81 -5.70 11.76
CA TYR A 193 -14.72 -6.25 10.98
C TYR A 193 -14.97 -6.04 9.48
N LEU A 194 -13.96 -5.50 8.79
CA LEU A 194 -13.95 -5.22 7.37
C LEU A 194 -12.73 -5.86 6.71
N TYR A 195 -12.95 -6.60 5.64
CA TYR A 195 -11.88 -7.10 4.78
C TYR A 195 -11.97 -6.44 3.40
N ARG A 196 -10.82 -6.18 2.78
CA ARG A 196 -10.74 -5.61 1.42
C ARG A 196 -10.07 -6.65 0.52
N GLU A 197 -10.87 -7.24 -0.35
CA GLU A 197 -10.43 -8.20 -1.36
C GLU A 197 -9.99 -7.42 -2.60
N PHE A 198 -8.70 -7.49 -2.96
CA PHE A 198 -8.17 -6.80 -4.13
C PHE A 198 -8.50 -7.57 -5.40
N SER A 199 -8.89 -6.86 -6.46
CA SER A 199 -9.22 -7.45 -7.76
C SER A 199 -8.10 -7.31 -8.79
N VAL A 200 -7.00 -6.65 -8.42
CA VAL A 200 -5.85 -6.36 -9.28
C VAL A 200 -4.57 -6.62 -8.49
N ASN A 201 -3.61 -7.33 -9.08
CA ASN A 201 -2.27 -7.48 -8.52
C ASN A 201 -1.38 -6.31 -8.95
N PHE A 202 -1.00 -5.46 -7.99
CA PHE A 202 -0.12 -4.31 -8.23
C PHE A 202 1.37 -4.70 -8.31
N PHE A 203 1.72 -5.93 -7.91
CA PHE A 203 3.10 -6.43 -7.97
C PHE A 203 3.47 -6.97 -9.35
N ASP A 204 2.49 -7.38 -10.15
CA ASP A 204 2.68 -7.84 -11.53
C ASP A 204 2.81 -6.67 -12.52
N MET A 205 2.51 -5.44 -12.10
CA MET A 205 2.63 -4.26 -12.96
C MET A 205 4.10 -3.91 -13.22
N GLU A 206 4.48 -3.59 -14.44
CA GLU A 206 5.82 -3.08 -14.73
C GLU A 206 5.93 -1.59 -14.36
N LEU A 207 6.85 -1.25 -13.45
CA LEU A 207 7.05 0.13 -12.99
C LEU A 207 7.78 1.01 -14.03
N ASN A 208 8.57 0.38 -14.90
CA ASN A 208 9.50 1.02 -15.84
C ASN A 208 9.06 0.91 -17.31
N GLN A 209 7.76 0.88 -17.60
CA GLN A 209 7.31 0.85 -19.00
C GLN A 209 7.65 2.14 -19.75
N LEU A 210 8.47 1.99 -20.78
CA LEU A 210 8.83 3.07 -21.70
C LEU A 210 7.84 3.11 -22.86
N PRO A 211 7.47 4.30 -23.35
CA PRO A 211 6.70 4.40 -24.57
C PRO A 211 7.52 3.91 -25.77
N LYS A 212 6.88 3.17 -26.69
CA LYS A 212 7.54 2.52 -27.85
C LYS A 212 8.41 3.44 -28.72
N TRP A 213 8.20 4.75 -28.68
CA TRP A 213 8.95 5.75 -29.44
C TRP A 213 10.25 6.22 -28.77
N ALA A 214 10.53 5.81 -27.52
CA ALA A 214 11.65 6.32 -26.72
C ALA A 214 13.04 5.82 -27.19
N THR A 215 13.11 4.84 -28.10
CA THR A 215 14.32 4.05 -28.38
C THR A 215 15.24 4.59 -29.47
N SER A 216 14.94 5.73 -30.09
CA SER A 216 15.75 6.25 -31.22
C SER A 216 15.92 7.78 -31.23
N PHE A 217 16.38 8.36 -30.11
CA PHE A 217 16.72 9.80 -30.08
C PHE A 217 18.23 10.05 -30.28
N ARG A 218 18.61 10.52 -31.47
CA ARG A 218 19.94 11.10 -31.77
C ARG A 218 19.85 12.63 -31.81
N TYR A 219 20.57 13.32 -30.93
CA TYR A 219 20.63 14.78 -30.91
C TYR A 219 21.83 15.30 -31.73
N LYS A 220 21.64 16.42 -32.45
CA LYS A 220 22.75 17.29 -32.87
C LYS A 220 23.24 18.07 -31.63
N LYS A 221 24.54 18.34 -31.51
CA LYS A 221 25.16 19.01 -30.34
C LYS A 221 24.45 20.32 -29.93
N ASN A 222 24.04 21.14 -30.91
CA ASN A 222 23.30 22.38 -30.66
C ASN A 222 21.90 22.15 -30.04
N ASN A 223 21.19 21.09 -30.45
CA ASN A 223 19.87 20.77 -29.88
C ASN A 223 19.96 20.30 -28.43
N ALA A 224 21.04 19.61 -28.05
CA ALA A 224 21.26 19.17 -26.67
C ALA A 224 21.49 20.35 -25.72
N TYR A 225 22.23 21.38 -26.16
CA TYR A 225 22.44 22.60 -25.39
C TYR A 225 21.15 23.40 -25.17
N ILE A 226 20.36 23.63 -26.23
CA ILE A 226 19.08 24.32 -26.15
C ILE A 226 18.09 23.54 -25.27
N MET A 227 18.08 22.22 -25.35
CA MET A 227 17.29 21.36 -24.46
C MET A 227 17.72 21.50 -22.99
N GLY A 228 19.03 21.53 -22.71
CA GLY A 228 19.56 21.78 -21.37
C GLY A 228 19.14 23.15 -20.82
N LEU A 229 19.15 24.20 -21.64
CA LEU A 229 18.64 25.51 -21.26
C LEU A 229 17.13 25.47 -20.97
N CYS A 230 16.34 24.86 -21.85
CA CYS A 230 14.90 24.66 -21.66
C CYS A 230 14.60 24.01 -20.29
N LEU A 231 15.30 22.93 -19.96
CA LEU A 231 15.13 22.22 -18.68
C LEU A 231 15.58 23.07 -17.48
N THR A 232 16.68 23.80 -17.62
CA THR A 232 17.19 24.70 -16.57
C THR A 232 16.16 25.78 -16.22
N TYR A 233 15.65 26.50 -17.22
CA TYR A 233 14.63 27.54 -16.99
C TYR A 233 13.31 26.95 -16.51
N ARG A 234 12.85 25.86 -17.12
CA ARG A 234 11.55 25.25 -16.84
C ARG A 234 11.49 24.57 -15.46
N VAL A 235 12.53 23.82 -15.10
CA VAL A 235 12.55 22.94 -13.92
C VAL A 235 13.30 23.61 -12.76
N ASN A 236 14.57 24.00 -12.96
CA ASN A 236 15.40 24.54 -11.89
C ASN A 236 14.90 25.93 -11.45
N LEU A 237 14.64 26.81 -12.42
CA LEU A 237 14.15 28.17 -12.18
C LEU A 237 12.61 28.27 -12.14
N LYS A 238 11.92 27.13 -12.25
CA LYS A 238 10.47 26.99 -12.05
C LYS A 238 9.62 27.88 -12.97
N LEU A 239 10.13 28.26 -14.15
CA LEU A 239 9.39 29.12 -15.06
C LEU A 239 8.24 28.37 -15.76
N SER A 240 7.23 29.11 -16.20
CA SER A 240 6.22 28.57 -17.13
C SER A 240 6.82 28.31 -18.51
N LEU A 241 6.12 27.56 -19.36
CA LEU A 241 6.58 27.32 -20.75
C LEU A 241 6.77 28.65 -21.52
N ARG A 242 5.85 29.60 -21.34
CA ARG A 242 5.90 30.91 -22.02
C ARG A 242 7.04 31.78 -21.50
N GLN A 243 7.23 31.83 -20.18
CA GLN A 243 8.37 32.55 -19.59
C GLN A 243 9.70 31.90 -19.96
N THR A 244 9.75 30.58 -20.13
CA THR A 244 10.95 29.88 -20.62
C THR A 244 11.28 30.30 -22.05
N VAL A 245 10.29 30.38 -22.94
CA VAL A 245 10.48 30.91 -24.30
C VAL A 245 10.97 32.35 -24.26
N GLN A 246 10.34 33.20 -23.44
CA GLN A 246 10.74 34.59 -23.28
C GLN A 246 12.19 34.70 -22.81
N ALA A 247 12.59 33.96 -21.78
CA ALA A 247 13.95 33.95 -21.28
C ALA A 247 14.96 33.46 -22.34
N LEU A 248 14.63 32.43 -23.12
CA LEU A 248 15.49 31.94 -24.20
C LEU A 248 15.67 32.99 -25.30
N LYS A 249 14.60 33.71 -25.66
CA LYS A 249 14.65 34.76 -26.68
C LYS A 249 15.40 36.01 -26.20
N GLU A 250 15.05 36.53 -25.03
CA GLU A 250 15.58 37.80 -24.52
C GLU A 250 17.01 37.69 -24.00
N ILE A 251 17.38 36.57 -23.38
CA ILE A 251 18.71 36.39 -22.77
C ILE A 251 19.68 35.74 -23.74
N HIS A 252 19.22 34.77 -24.55
CA HIS A 252 20.10 33.96 -25.41
C HIS A 252 19.89 34.21 -26.91
N GLY A 253 18.92 35.02 -27.32
CA GLY A 253 18.59 35.23 -28.73
C GLY A 253 18.02 33.99 -29.44
N ILE A 254 17.56 32.99 -28.68
CA ILE A 254 17.07 31.71 -29.23
C ILE A 254 15.56 31.80 -29.42
N ASP A 255 15.10 31.76 -30.66
CA ASP A 255 13.67 31.68 -30.98
C ASP A 255 13.19 30.22 -30.99
N ILE A 256 12.22 29.92 -30.12
CA ILE A 256 11.68 28.57 -29.93
C ILE A 256 10.23 28.63 -29.45
N SER A 257 9.40 27.71 -29.93
CA SER A 257 8.00 27.64 -29.50
C SER A 257 7.85 27.00 -28.12
N HIS A 258 6.82 27.41 -27.36
CA HIS A 258 6.47 26.81 -26.08
C HIS A 258 6.14 25.31 -26.21
N THR A 259 5.62 24.89 -27.38
CA THR A 259 5.39 23.48 -27.74
C THR A 259 6.69 22.70 -27.81
N MET A 260 7.75 23.28 -28.40
CA MET A 260 9.05 22.63 -28.47
C MET A 260 9.72 22.51 -27.10
N VAL A 261 9.63 23.56 -26.26
CA VAL A 261 10.06 23.48 -24.84
C VAL A 261 9.35 22.34 -24.10
N ASN A 262 8.03 22.20 -24.30
CA ASN A 262 7.26 21.11 -23.70
C ASN A 262 7.68 19.73 -24.24
N ASN A 263 7.93 19.61 -25.53
CA ASN A 263 8.41 18.36 -26.13
C ASN A 263 9.78 17.97 -25.59
N TYR A 264 10.71 18.92 -25.47
CA TYR A 264 12.00 18.69 -24.81
C TYR A 264 11.84 18.23 -23.36
N ALA A 265 10.98 18.87 -22.57
CA ALA A 265 10.70 18.42 -21.20
C ALA A 265 10.14 16.99 -21.16
N LYS A 266 9.18 16.66 -22.03
CA LYS A 266 8.62 15.29 -22.11
C LYS A 266 9.70 14.26 -22.48
N THR A 267 10.50 14.53 -23.51
CA THR A 267 11.55 13.62 -23.95
C THR A 267 12.60 13.42 -22.84
N ALA A 268 13.03 14.50 -22.19
CA ALA A 268 13.94 14.42 -21.06
C ALA A 268 13.38 13.57 -19.92
N ALA A 269 12.10 13.76 -19.57
CA ALA A 269 11.45 13.01 -18.50
C ALA A 269 11.47 11.50 -18.77
N VAL A 270 11.17 11.09 -20.01
CA VAL A 270 11.14 9.67 -20.40
C VAL A 270 12.54 9.07 -20.37
N ILE A 271 13.55 9.80 -20.88
CA ILE A 271 14.93 9.29 -20.97
C ILE A 271 15.61 9.24 -19.61
N ILE A 272 15.44 10.26 -18.77
CA ILE A 272 16.12 10.37 -17.47
C ILE A 272 15.51 9.41 -16.44
N ARG A 273 14.21 9.12 -16.55
CA ARG A 273 13.47 8.35 -15.56
C ARG A 273 14.09 6.97 -15.26
N PRO A 274 14.47 6.13 -16.24
CA PRO A 274 15.17 4.87 -15.98
C PRO A 274 16.37 5.01 -15.05
N PHE A 275 17.25 5.99 -15.29
CA PHE A 275 18.40 6.25 -14.43
C PHE A 275 17.97 6.64 -13.00
N VAL A 276 17.00 7.55 -12.85
CA VAL A 276 16.48 7.95 -11.53
C VAL A 276 15.83 6.79 -10.80
N ASP A 277 15.10 5.95 -11.52
CA ASP A 277 14.32 4.82 -11.02
C ASP A 277 15.18 3.56 -10.79
N SER A 278 16.41 3.48 -11.29
CA SER A 278 17.36 2.39 -10.99
C SER A 278 18.59 2.81 -10.18
N TYR A 279 18.80 4.11 -9.93
CA TYR A 279 19.94 4.60 -9.14
C TYR A 279 20.03 3.94 -7.75
N ASP A 280 21.25 3.58 -7.34
CA ASP A 280 21.57 3.00 -6.03
C ASP A 280 21.62 4.09 -4.95
N TYR A 281 20.45 4.39 -4.38
CA TYR A 281 20.31 5.42 -3.36
C TYR A 281 20.89 5.04 -1.99
N ASN A 282 21.26 3.77 -1.78
CA ASN A 282 21.63 3.23 -0.46
C ASN A 282 20.68 3.74 0.65
N PRO A 283 19.37 3.40 0.54
CA PRO A 283 18.35 3.97 1.41
C PRO A 283 18.53 3.59 2.87
N SER A 284 18.23 4.52 3.77
CA SER A 284 18.16 4.23 5.20
C SER A 284 16.87 3.50 5.58
N ASN A 285 16.82 2.96 6.80
CA ASN A 285 15.63 2.30 7.34
C ASN A 285 14.57 3.29 7.86
N GLU A 286 14.69 4.58 7.55
CA GLU A 286 13.79 5.62 8.04
C GLU A 286 13.12 6.35 6.87
N LEU A 287 11.88 5.99 6.57
CA LEU A 287 11.13 6.55 5.45
C LEU A 287 9.94 7.39 5.92
N ALA A 288 9.68 8.50 5.21
CA ALA A 288 8.50 9.33 5.39
C ALA A 288 7.69 9.35 4.09
N ALA A 289 6.36 9.21 4.21
CA ALA A 289 5.45 9.24 3.07
C ALA A 289 4.32 10.23 3.29
N ASP A 290 3.95 10.93 2.23
CA ASP A 290 2.78 11.82 2.21
C ASP A 290 2.27 11.98 0.78
N GLU A 291 1.04 12.46 0.65
CA GLU A 291 0.44 12.78 -0.63
C GLU A 291 0.02 14.25 -0.71
N THR A 292 0.19 14.84 -1.90
CA THR A 292 -0.18 16.22 -2.14
C THR A 292 -1.11 16.37 -3.33
N TYR A 293 -1.95 17.40 -3.29
CA TYR A 293 -2.91 17.69 -4.34
C TYR A 293 -2.28 18.40 -5.53
N ILE A 294 -2.69 17.99 -6.72
CA ILE A 294 -2.46 18.66 -8.01
C ILE A 294 -3.79 18.76 -8.78
N LYS A 295 -3.76 19.37 -9.96
CA LYS A 295 -4.88 19.44 -10.90
C LYS A 295 -4.45 18.87 -12.25
N ILE A 296 -5.26 18.00 -12.82
CA ILE A 296 -5.13 17.50 -14.18
C ILE A 296 -6.46 17.78 -14.89
N LYS A 297 -6.42 18.50 -16.02
CA LYS A 297 -7.61 18.96 -16.75
C LYS A 297 -8.62 19.69 -15.86
N GLY A 298 -8.14 20.47 -14.90
CA GLY A 298 -8.96 21.18 -13.91
C GLY A 298 -9.52 20.31 -12.77
N ILE A 299 -9.38 18.98 -12.84
CA ILE A 299 -9.88 18.03 -11.83
C ILE A 299 -8.79 17.75 -10.80
N LYS A 300 -9.19 17.61 -9.52
CA LYS A 300 -8.26 17.28 -8.43
C LYS A 300 -7.63 15.90 -8.66
N ALA A 301 -6.31 15.85 -8.57
CA ALA A 301 -5.49 14.65 -8.65
C ALA A 301 -4.42 14.71 -7.53
N TYR A 302 -3.57 13.68 -7.44
CA TYR A 302 -2.67 13.45 -6.32
C TYR A 302 -1.27 13.10 -6.81
N VAL A 303 -0.27 13.52 -6.04
CA VAL A 303 1.12 13.06 -6.15
C VAL A 303 1.49 12.42 -4.83
N TRP A 304 1.88 11.15 -4.87
CA TRP A 304 2.38 10.39 -3.75
C TRP A 304 3.89 10.51 -3.74
N LEU A 305 4.48 10.80 -2.57
CA LEU A 305 5.93 10.91 -2.41
C LEU A 305 6.38 10.10 -1.20
N ILE A 306 7.47 9.35 -1.38
CA ILE A 306 8.18 8.64 -0.32
C ILE A 306 9.62 9.12 -0.33
N MET A 307 10.07 9.63 0.80
CA MET A 307 11.40 10.17 1.01
C MET A 307 12.12 9.42 2.12
N ASP A 308 13.42 9.23 1.94
CA ASP A 308 14.31 8.82 3.01
C ASP A 308 14.60 9.98 3.97
N LYS A 309 14.32 9.77 5.25
CA LYS A 309 14.50 10.77 6.30
C LYS A 309 15.97 11.14 6.49
N VAL A 310 16.91 10.21 6.32
CA VAL A 310 18.33 10.43 6.53
C VAL A 310 18.94 11.07 5.29
N THR A 311 18.86 10.42 4.12
CA THR A 311 19.47 10.93 2.89
C THR A 311 18.76 12.16 2.34
N ARG A 312 17.45 12.31 2.63
CA ARG A 312 16.51 13.26 2.01
C ARG A 312 16.17 12.93 0.56
N SER A 313 16.68 11.84 -0.01
CA SER A 313 16.36 11.46 -1.38
C SER A 313 14.90 11.02 -1.49
N ILE A 314 14.25 11.41 -2.58
CA ILE A 314 12.94 10.88 -2.94
C ILE A 314 13.18 9.49 -3.54
N LEU A 315 12.61 8.46 -2.93
CA LEU A 315 12.80 7.07 -3.34
C LEU A 315 11.63 6.53 -4.16
N GLY A 316 10.42 7.02 -3.90
CA GLY A 316 9.21 6.60 -4.60
C GLY A 316 8.31 7.78 -4.90
N TYR A 317 7.71 7.79 -6.09
CA TYR A 317 6.76 8.81 -6.49
C TYR A 317 5.72 8.28 -7.49
N GLN A 318 4.46 8.66 -7.35
CA GLN A 318 3.41 8.34 -8.32
C GLN A 318 2.41 9.47 -8.49
N VAL A 319 1.90 9.64 -9.71
CA VAL A 319 0.80 10.55 -10.01
C VAL A 319 -0.48 9.74 -10.18
N SER A 320 -1.57 10.16 -9.53
CA SER A 320 -2.85 9.46 -9.62
C SER A 320 -4.04 10.41 -9.66
N THR A 321 -5.07 10.04 -10.43
CA THR A 321 -6.34 10.78 -10.47
C THR A 321 -7.24 10.48 -9.26
N SER A 322 -6.96 9.40 -8.52
CA SER A 322 -7.64 9.04 -7.29
C SER A 322 -6.68 8.92 -6.11
N ARG A 323 -7.17 9.24 -4.91
CA ARG A 323 -6.48 8.96 -3.64
C ARG A 323 -6.86 7.54 -3.22
N ASP A 324 -6.35 6.54 -3.94
CA ASP A 324 -6.63 5.12 -3.70
C ASP A 324 -5.38 4.36 -3.26
N VAL A 325 -5.58 3.14 -2.77
CA VAL A 325 -4.49 2.26 -2.31
C VAL A 325 -3.56 1.78 -3.42
N GLY A 326 -4.02 1.67 -4.66
CA GLY A 326 -3.20 1.22 -5.79
C GLY A 326 -1.97 2.10 -6.03
N PRO A 327 -2.14 3.42 -6.27
CA PRO A 327 -1.03 4.36 -6.37
C PRO A 327 -0.09 4.34 -5.14
N CYS A 328 -0.65 4.15 -3.94
CA CYS A 328 0.14 4.01 -2.71
C CYS A 328 1.04 2.77 -2.75
N ILE A 329 0.51 1.60 -3.14
CA ILE A 329 1.29 0.36 -3.30
C ILE A 329 2.39 0.55 -4.34
N LEU A 330 2.09 1.13 -5.51
CA LEU A 330 3.08 1.37 -6.56
C LEU A 330 4.20 2.32 -6.10
N THR A 331 3.85 3.36 -5.34
CA THR A 331 4.84 4.29 -4.78
C THR A 331 5.73 3.60 -3.75
N MET A 332 5.14 2.80 -2.85
CA MET A 332 5.89 2.01 -1.87
C MET A 332 6.79 0.99 -2.55
N ARG A 333 6.32 0.34 -3.61
CA ARG A 333 7.12 -0.63 -4.37
C ARG A 333 8.33 0.05 -5.00
N MET A 334 8.15 1.19 -5.67
CA MET A 334 9.27 1.98 -6.19
C MET A 334 10.32 2.33 -5.12
N ALA A 335 9.88 2.67 -3.90
CA ALA A 335 10.79 3.00 -2.81
C ALA A 335 11.47 1.75 -2.22
N PHE A 336 10.76 0.63 -2.12
CA PHE A 336 11.26 -0.61 -1.52
C PHE A 336 12.20 -1.37 -2.48
N ASP A 337 11.99 -1.24 -3.79
CA ASP A 337 12.89 -1.77 -4.82
C ASP A 337 14.28 -1.11 -4.78
N LYS A 338 14.45 -0.01 -4.02
CA LYS A 338 15.77 0.63 -3.79
C LYS A 338 16.64 -0.08 -2.76
N PHE A 339 16.07 -0.98 -1.97
CA PHE A 339 16.82 -1.74 -0.97
C PHE A 339 17.41 -2.98 -1.64
N LYS A 340 18.73 -3.19 -1.49
CA LYS A 340 19.39 -4.44 -1.94
C LYS A 340 18.85 -5.64 -1.16
N GLU A 341 18.66 -5.46 0.15
CA GLU A 341 17.97 -6.38 1.03
C GLU A 341 16.93 -5.59 1.82
N PHE A 342 15.67 -6.06 1.81
CA PHE A 342 14.58 -5.31 2.43
C PHE A 342 14.66 -5.39 3.97
N PRO A 343 14.62 -4.25 4.69
CA PRO A 343 14.85 -4.21 6.14
C PRO A 343 13.73 -4.77 7.02
N ASP A 344 12.61 -5.22 6.44
CA ASP A 344 11.45 -5.79 7.14
C ASP A 344 11.04 -4.97 8.39
N ARG A 345 11.08 -5.59 9.57
CA ARG A 345 10.61 -5.02 10.84
C ARG A 345 11.44 -3.84 11.31
N THR A 346 12.65 -3.70 10.79
CA THR A 346 13.55 -2.60 11.14
C THR A 346 13.22 -1.31 10.38
N LEU A 347 12.40 -1.41 9.33
CA LEU A 347 11.92 -0.25 8.59
C LEU A 347 10.97 0.60 9.45
N LYS A 348 11.40 1.83 9.75
CA LYS A 348 10.54 2.86 10.31
C LYS A 348 9.87 3.60 9.15
N PHE A 349 8.66 3.19 8.81
CA PHE A 349 7.85 3.85 7.78
C PHE A 349 6.81 4.76 8.42
N ILE A 350 6.96 6.08 8.30
CA ILE A 350 6.08 7.08 8.90
C ILE A 350 5.19 7.68 7.81
N ALA A 351 3.88 7.72 8.02
CA ALA A 351 2.92 8.32 7.11
C ALA A 351 1.76 9.00 7.85
N ASP A 352 0.96 9.81 7.15
CA ASP A 352 -0.29 10.34 7.70
C ASP A 352 -1.27 9.20 8.05
N GLY A 353 -2.31 9.51 8.83
CA GLY A 353 -3.36 8.57 9.24
C GLY A 353 -4.23 8.02 8.11
N TYR A 354 -3.77 8.03 6.86
CA TYR A 354 -4.52 7.54 5.73
C TYR A 354 -4.49 6.00 5.66
N SER A 355 -5.68 5.39 5.49
CA SER A 355 -5.83 3.92 5.55
C SER A 355 -5.19 3.18 4.38
N ALA A 356 -4.73 3.87 3.33
CA ALA A 356 -4.05 3.22 2.21
C ALA A 356 -2.70 2.62 2.61
N TYR A 357 -1.92 3.29 3.49
CA TYR A 357 -0.59 2.79 3.86
C TYR A 357 -0.66 1.46 4.62
N PRO A 358 -1.50 1.27 5.66
CA PRO A 358 -1.62 -0.04 6.30
C PRO A 358 -2.20 -1.12 5.39
N LEU A 359 -3.05 -0.75 4.42
CA LEU A 359 -3.54 -1.70 3.41
C LEU A 359 -2.44 -2.13 2.45
N ALA A 360 -1.58 -1.20 2.03
CA ALA A 360 -0.43 -1.50 1.20
C ALA A 360 0.53 -2.43 1.93
N ALA A 361 0.86 -2.15 3.20
CA ALA A 361 1.69 -3.03 4.04
C ALA A 361 1.14 -4.48 4.13
N GLN A 362 -0.18 -4.63 4.27
CA GLN A 362 -0.83 -5.96 4.25
C GLN A 362 -0.61 -6.69 2.91
N GLN A 363 -0.62 -5.96 1.79
CA GLN A 363 -0.37 -6.54 0.47
C GLN A 363 1.10 -6.97 0.29
N PHE A 364 2.06 -6.16 0.76
CA PHE A 364 3.47 -6.58 0.79
C PHE A 364 3.68 -7.85 1.64
N LYS A 365 2.96 -7.98 2.75
CA LYS A 365 3.04 -9.20 3.57
C LYS A 365 2.54 -10.44 2.84
N ILE A 366 1.45 -10.32 2.08
CA ILE A 366 0.88 -11.44 1.32
C ILE A 366 1.81 -11.84 0.17
N GLU A 367 2.27 -10.87 -0.61
CA GLU A 367 2.94 -11.11 -1.89
C GLU A 367 4.45 -11.34 -1.75
N LYS A 368 5.09 -10.72 -0.74
CA LYS A 368 6.54 -10.79 -0.53
C LYS A 368 6.94 -11.39 0.82
N GLY A 369 5.99 -11.64 1.72
CA GLY A 369 6.28 -12.09 3.08
C GLY A 369 6.82 -10.98 4.00
N TRP A 370 6.94 -9.75 3.51
CA TRP A 370 7.59 -8.64 4.23
C TRP A 370 6.74 -8.07 5.37
N ASP A 371 7.36 -7.86 6.53
CA ASP A 371 6.71 -7.28 7.71
C ASP A 371 6.91 -5.76 7.76
N VAL A 372 6.04 -5.01 7.07
CA VAL A 372 6.11 -3.54 7.00
C VAL A 372 5.25 -2.90 8.10
N PHE A 373 5.89 -2.25 9.08
CA PHE A 373 5.19 -1.50 10.13
C PHE A 373 5.01 -0.03 9.76
N ILE A 374 3.75 0.38 9.59
CA ILE A 374 3.39 1.77 9.31
C ILE A 374 3.09 2.50 10.63
N THR A 375 3.90 3.51 10.93
CA THR A 375 3.65 4.44 12.04
C THR A 375 2.78 5.58 11.53
N GLN A 376 1.50 5.59 11.90
CA GLN A 376 0.56 6.64 11.52
C GLN A 376 0.64 7.83 12.47
N VAL A 377 0.92 9.02 11.95
CA VAL A 377 0.93 10.27 12.73
C VAL A 377 -0.37 11.03 12.44
N ILE A 378 -1.30 11.02 13.38
CA ILE A 378 -2.67 11.54 13.18
C ILE A 378 -2.80 12.95 13.75
N GLY A 379 -3.15 13.93 12.90
CA GLY A 379 -3.49 15.29 13.34
C GLY A 379 -2.32 16.30 13.35
N LEU A 380 -2.65 17.53 13.76
CA LEU A 380 -1.73 18.69 13.82
C LEU A 380 -1.41 19.10 15.27
N THR A 381 -2.25 18.71 16.22
CA THR A 381 -2.09 18.91 17.67
C THR A 381 -1.28 17.78 18.28
N ASN A 382 -0.43 18.09 19.26
CA ASN A 382 0.44 17.13 19.94
C ASN A 382 -0.36 16.34 21.00
N ASP A 383 -1.46 15.72 20.60
CA ASP A 383 -2.36 15.10 21.56
C ASP A 383 -1.79 13.75 22.06
N ASP A 384 -0.96 13.06 21.26
CA ASP A 384 -0.37 11.76 21.60
C ASP A 384 1.19 11.71 21.55
N GLU A 385 1.79 10.84 22.38
CA GLU A 385 3.25 10.65 22.51
C GLU A 385 3.92 10.18 21.21
N VAL A 386 3.22 9.37 20.41
CA VAL A 386 3.68 8.87 19.10
C VAL A 386 3.80 10.03 18.12
N SER A 387 2.77 10.86 18.00
CA SER A 387 2.82 12.06 17.16
C SER A 387 3.92 13.03 17.58
N LYS A 388 4.19 13.19 18.88
CA LYS A 388 5.31 14.01 19.38
C LYS A 388 6.66 13.44 18.95
N LYS A 389 6.87 12.12 19.08
CA LYS A 389 8.12 11.44 18.73
C LYS A 389 8.42 11.48 17.23
N PHE A 390 7.42 11.27 16.38
CA PHE A 390 7.60 11.17 14.93
C PHE A 390 7.33 12.48 14.17
N ARG A 391 7.01 13.58 14.87
CA ARG A 391 6.83 14.92 14.29
C ARG A 391 7.96 15.37 13.34
N PRO A 392 9.25 15.11 13.63
CA PRO A 392 10.32 15.52 12.71
C PRO A 392 10.19 14.90 11.31
N PHE A 393 9.59 13.70 11.17
CA PHE A 393 9.35 13.07 9.88
C PHE A 393 8.31 13.86 9.08
N LYS A 394 7.19 14.19 9.72
CA LYS A 394 6.11 15.00 9.15
C LYS A 394 6.61 16.36 8.67
N GLN A 395 7.40 17.06 9.48
CA GLN A 395 7.94 18.37 9.09
C GLN A 395 8.81 18.32 7.82
N VAL A 396 9.53 17.22 7.61
CA VAL A 396 10.40 17.09 6.43
C VAL A 396 9.61 16.75 5.19
N ILE A 397 8.65 15.84 5.27
CA ILE A 397 7.80 15.53 4.12
C ILE A 397 6.88 16.72 3.77
N GLU A 398 6.42 17.49 4.76
CA GLU A 398 5.70 18.76 4.52
C GLU A 398 6.59 19.80 3.83
N ARG A 399 7.86 19.90 4.22
CA ARG A 399 8.83 20.79 3.55
C ARG A 399 9.04 20.37 2.09
N LEU A 400 9.18 19.07 1.83
CA LEU A 400 9.23 18.51 0.47
C LEU A 400 7.99 18.91 -0.33
N ASN A 401 6.81 18.66 0.21
CA ASN A 401 5.54 18.98 -0.43
C ASN A 401 5.40 20.48 -0.72
N ARG A 402 5.88 21.35 0.18
CA ARG A 402 5.92 22.79 -0.04
C ARG A 402 6.84 23.16 -1.21
N THR A 403 8.04 22.59 -1.28
CA THR A 403 8.98 22.81 -2.40
C THR A 403 8.41 22.31 -3.72
N PHE A 404 7.74 21.16 -3.74
CA PHE A 404 7.02 20.68 -4.91
C PHE A 404 5.92 21.66 -5.34
N ARG A 405 5.04 22.04 -4.40
CA ARG A 405 3.91 22.95 -4.65
C ARG A 405 4.37 24.29 -5.21
N GLU A 406 5.49 24.81 -4.75
CA GLU A 406 6.08 26.04 -5.30
C GLU A 406 6.38 25.90 -6.80
N SER A 407 7.04 24.82 -7.21
CA SER A 407 7.32 24.54 -8.63
C SER A 407 6.05 24.24 -9.46
N TYR A 408 5.05 23.61 -8.82
CA TYR A 408 3.79 23.25 -9.45
C TYR A 408 2.87 24.45 -9.66
N ARG A 409 2.83 25.43 -8.74
CA ARG A 409 1.93 26.60 -8.81
C ARG A 409 2.04 27.37 -10.13
N VAL A 410 3.25 27.50 -10.67
CA VAL A 410 3.52 28.19 -11.93
C VAL A 410 2.89 27.49 -13.14
N THR A 411 2.55 26.21 -13.02
CA THR A 411 1.89 25.45 -14.10
C THR A 411 0.38 25.71 -14.19
N CYS A 412 -0.25 26.22 -13.13
CA CYS A 412 -1.71 26.31 -13.00
C CYS A 412 -2.48 24.98 -13.17
N GLY A 413 -1.77 23.83 -13.14
CA GLY A 413 -2.32 22.51 -13.41
C GLY A 413 -1.82 21.90 -14.73
N TYR A 414 -2.02 20.60 -14.89
CA TYR A 414 -1.58 19.87 -16.07
C TYR A 414 -2.72 19.62 -17.06
N GLY A 415 -2.44 19.68 -18.35
CA GLY A 415 -3.45 19.41 -19.40
C GLY A 415 -3.71 17.91 -19.66
N THR A 416 -2.80 17.03 -19.27
CA THR A 416 -2.91 15.57 -19.48
C THR A 416 -2.24 14.79 -18.34
N ASP A 417 -2.63 13.52 -18.17
CA ASP A 417 -2.04 12.63 -17.17
C ASP A 417 -0.54 12.41 -17.42
N GLY A 418 -0.18 12.11 -18.67
CA GLY A 418 1.24 11.99 -19.08
C GLY A 418 2.04 13.27 -18.83
N GLY A 419 1.44 14.44 -19.04
CA GLY A 419 2.09 15.73 -18.74
C GLY A 419 2.41 15.90 -17.25
N ALA A 420 1.52 15.46 -16.37
CA ALA A 420 1.75 15.46 -14.93
C ALA A 420 2.87 14.48 -14.55
N ILE A 421 2.84 13.25 -15.07
CA ILE A 421 3.87 12.22 -14.82
C ILE A 421 5.25 12.70 -15.25
N HIS A 422 5.39 13.26 -16.46
CA HIS A 422 6.66 13.77 -16.96
C HIS A 422 7.18 14.93 -16.10
N SER A 423 6.29 15.86 -15.71
CA SER A 423 6.68 17.00 -14.88
C SER A 423 7.15 16.57 -13.49
N VAL A 424 6.48 15.59 -12.86
CA VAL A 424 6.89 15.07 -11.55
C VAL A 424 8.21 14.31 -11.67
N SER A 425 8.38 13.48 -12.70
CA SER A 425 9.62 12.73 -12.95
C SER A 425 10.84 13.65 -13.09
N LEU A 426 10.71 14.73 -13.90
CA LEU A 426 11.78 15.74 -14.02
C LEU A 426 12.04 16.48 -12.72
N TRP A 427 10.99 16.81 -11.96
CA TRP A 427 11.16 17.48 -10.69
C TRP A 427 11.88 16.59 -9.68
N VAL A 428 11.60 15.29 -9.63
CA VAL A 428 12.32 14.32 -8.79
C VAL A 428 13.78 14.20 -9.23
N ALA A 429 14.05 14.10 -10.53
CA ALA A 429 15.42 14.08 -11.06
C ALA A 429 16.20 15.34 -10.63
N TYR A 430 15.61 16.52 -10.81
CA TYR A 430 16.18 17.78 -10.34
C TYR A 430 16.40 17.77 -8.83
N TYR A 431 15.39 17.38 -8.05
CA TYR A 431 15.46 17.37 -6.59
C TYR A 431 16.59 16.47 -6.07
N ASN A 432 16.71 15.25 -6.59
CA ASN A 432 17.68 14.27 -6.11
C ASN A 432 19.13 14.57 -6.56
N PHE A 433 19.33 15.04 -7.80
CA PHE A 433 20.66 15.06 -8.43
C PHE A 433 21.21 16.45 -8.75
N LEU A 434 20.37 17.49 -8.83
CA LEU A 434 20.81 18.81 -9.30
C LEU A 434 20.57 19.94 -8.30
N ARG A 435 19.52 19.86 -7.49
CA ARG A 435 19.13 20.90 -6.54
C ARG A 435 20.10 20.90 -5.36
N PRO A 436 20.69 22.03 -4.97
CA PRO A 436 21.40 22.15 -3.70
C PRO A 436 20.44 22.08 -2.50
N HIS A 437 20.83 21.39 -1.43
CA HIS A 437 19.99 21.22 -0.24
C HIS A 437 20.63 21.78 1.02
N GLU A 438 19.80 22.22 1.95
CA GLU A 438 20.23 22.70 3.28
C GLU A 438 21.10 21.68 4.03
N LYS A 439 20.85 20.37 3.80
CA LYS A 439 21.64 19.29 4.39
C LYS A 439 23.14 19.38 4.06
N SER A 440 23.49 19.90 2.90
CA SER A 440 24.88 20.14 2.46
C SER A 440 25.31 21.60 2.64
N GLY A 441 24.64 22.35 3.53
CA GLY A 441 24.85 23.80 3.68
C GLY A 441 24.37 24.61 2.46
N GLY A 442 23.50 24.04 1.62
CA GLY A 442 22.96 24.70 0.44
C GLY A 442 23.88 24.70 -0.78
N ARG A 443 24.93 23.87 -0.79
CA ARG A 443 25.97 23.88 -1.84
C ARG A 443 25.87 22.72 -2.81
N GLU A 444 25.52 21.53 -2.31
CA GLU A 444 25.59 20.29 -3.08
C GLU A 444 24.23 19.59 -3.21
N PRO A 445 23.99 18.83 -4.30
CA PRO A 445 22.86 17.93 -4.42
C PRO A 445 22.93 16.76 -3.42
N LEU A 446 21.84 16.00 -3.30
CA LEU A 446 21.76 14.88 -2.34
C LEU A 446 22.58 13.67 -2.78
N ASN A 447 22.55 13.37 -4.08
CA ASN A 447 23.17 12.19 -4.65
C ASN A 447 24.32 12.61 -5.55
N LYS A 448 25.53 12.16 -5.20
CA LYS A 448 26.76 12.47 -5.94
C LYS A 448 26.94 11.47 -7.07
N VAL A 449 27.04 12.00 -8.29
CA VAL A 449 27.31 11.24 -9.50
C VAL A 449 28.55 11.86 -10.11
N GLU A 450 29.64 11.09 -10.21
CA GLU A 450 30.96 11.59 -10.63
C GLU A 450 30.90 12.40 -11.94
N LEU A 451 30.17 11.90 -12.94
CA LEU A 451 29.96 12.58 -14.21
C LEU A 451 29.27 13.96 -14.08
N LEU A 452 28.44 14.17 -13.06
CA LEU A 452 27.77 15.46 -12.82
C LEU A 452 28.63 16.44 -12.01
N GLU A 453 29.64 15.96 -11.28
CA GLU A 453 30.54 16.81 -10.48
C GLU A 453 31.52 17.57 -11.36
N GLY A 454 32.05 16.92 -12.41
CA GLY A 454 32.88 17.56 -13.44
C GLY A 454 32.10 18.41 -14.45
N ALA A 455 30.77 18.43 -14.36
CA ALA A 455 29.91 19.19 -15.25
C ALA A 455 29.87 20.67 -14.84
N GLY A 456 30.15 21.57 -15.78
CA GLY A 456 30.12 23.02 -15.54
C GLY A 456 28.74 23.55 -15.11
N ASN A 457 27.96 24.05 -16.07
CA ASN A 457 26.67 24.69 -15.79
C ASN A 457 25.48 23.72 -15.80
N MET A 458 24.30 24.20 -15.36
CA MET A 458 23.07 23.39 -15.31
C MET A 458 22.64 22.78 -16.65
N PRO A 459 22.72 23.49 -17.80
CA PRO A 459 22.49 22.87 -19.10
C PRO A 459 23.38 21.65 -19.36
N GLY A 460 24.67 21.70 -19.02
CA GLY A 460 25.58 20.56 -19.12
C GLY A 460 25.19 19.41 -18.20
N LYS A 461 24.79 19.71 -16.95
CA LYS A 461 24.32 18.70 -15.99
C LYS A 461 23.06 17.97 -16.48
N TRP A 462 22.12 18.70 -17.10
CA TRP A 462 20.95 18.07 -17.73
C TRP A 462 21.30 17.15 -18.90
N GLN A 463 22.26 17.54 -19.74
CA GLN A 463 22.72 16.69 -20.85
C GLN A 463 23.33 15.39 -20.33
N LEU A 464 24.12 15.46 -19.25
CA LEU A 464 24.73 14.28 -18.65
C LEU A 464 23.70 13.37 -17.98
N LEU A 465 22.66 13.92 -17.33
CA LEU A 465 21.53 13.11 -16.85
C LEU A 465 20.79 12.40 -17.99
N ILE A 466 20.59 13.07 -19.12
CA ILE A 466 19.98 12.46 -20.32
C ILE A 466 20.88 11.32 -20.82
N TYR A 467 22.19 11.55 -20.91
CA TYR A 467 23.17 10.53 -21.31
C TYR A 467 23.13 9.31 -20.38
N LEU A 468 23.14 9.52 -19.06
CA LEU A 468 23.01 8.44 -18.06
C LEU A 468 21.71 7.66 -18.23
N GLY A 469 20.60 8.37 -18.47
CA GLY A 469 19.32 7.76 -18.82
C GLY A 469 19.39 6.88 -20.07
N GLN A 470 20.05 7.33 -21.13
CA GLN A 470 20.27 6.54 -22.35
C GLN A 470 21.12 5.29 -22.11
N GLN A 471 22.17 5.39 -21.30
CA GLN A 471 23.01 4.23 -20.94
C GLN A 471 22.17 3.18 -20.20
N GLU A 472 21.33 3.61 -19.27
CA GLU A 472 20.47 2.70 -18.52
C GLU A 472 19.40 2.03 -19.40
N LEU A 473 18.82 2.79 -20.34
CA LEU A 473 17.91 2.25 -21.35
C LEU A 473 18.55 1.15 -22.20
N LEU A 474 19.80 1.34 -22.61
CA LEU A 474 20.53 0.35 -23.41
C LEU A 474 20.77 -0.94 -22.60
N LYS A 475 21.13 -0.82 -21.32
CA LYS A 475 21.29 -2.00 -20.43
C LYS A 475 19.99 -2.78 -20.29
N GLN A 476 18.86 -2.09 -20.09
CA GLN A 476 17.54 -2.72 -19.97
C GLN A 476 17.02 -3.37 -21.26
N GLN A 477 17.60 -3.03 -22.42
CA GLN A 477 17.28 -3.67 -23.70
C GLN A 477 18.16 -4.88 -24.01
N GLN A 478 19.31 -4.99 -23.35
CA GLN A 478 20.30 -6.05 -23.55
C GLN A 478 20.15 -7.20 -22.55
N GLY A 479 19.55 -6.95 -21.39
CA GLY A 479 19.13 -7.96 -20.42
C GLY A 479 17.65 -8.29 -20.57
#